data_AF-A0A8L7STL5-F1
#
_entry.id   AF-A0A8L7STL5-F1
#
_cell.length_a   1.000
_cell.length_b   1.000
_cell.length_c   1.000
_cell.angle_alpha   90.00
_cell.angle_beta   90.00
_cell.angle_gamma   90.00
#
_symmetry.space_group_name_H-M   'P 1'
#
loop_
_entity.id
_entity.type
_entity.pdbx_description
1 polymer ?
#
loop_
_entity_poly.entity_id
_entity_poly.type
_entity_poly.pdbx_seq_one_letter_code
_entity_poly.pdbx_strand_id
1 'polypeptide(L)'
;MRLSFGTLLWYILTFCHILSAQFWTDVKLEELKWLNDCDLSNTCIQPTLQLRLINILNNETISKTLIVNFDKQQTGKTHLISYWSEGTPDMIISSITINGIDPDYDFTRLCDTTGTIFLFRLPQMKNMTEMSGMCFKAQLAFTNYSDQCSHLINSTTVSNGSIWQKILSFINYE
;
A
#
# COMPACT_ATOMS: atom_id res chain seq x y z
N MET A 1 44.25 13.77 -3.22
CA MET A 1 43.79 12.37 -3.08
C MET A 1 43.25 11.93 -4.45
N ARG A 2 44.00 11.14 -5.23
CA ARG A 2 43.53 10.68 -6.56
C ARG A 2 42.62 9.47 -6.36
N LEU A 3 41.31 9.68 -6.29
CA LEU A 3 40.34 8.57 -6.40
C LEU A 3 40.52 7.96 -7.80
N SER A 4 40.90 6.69 -7.85
CA SER A 4 41.03 5.95 -9.11
C SER A 4 39.69 5.94 -9.83
N PHE A 5 39.67 6.24 -11.13
CA PHE A 5 38.45 6.16 -11.95
C PHE A 5 37.76 4.80 -11.81
N GLY A 6 38.52 3.72 -11.57
CA GLY A 6 37.97 2.39 -11.35
C GLY A 6 37.18 2.25 -10.04
N THR A 7 37.60 2.90 -8.95
CA THR A 7 36.84 2.87 -7.70
C THR A 7 35.57 3.70 -7.83
N LEU A 8 35.64 4.87 -8.46
CA LEU A 8 34.47 5.71 -8.73
C LEU A 8 33.43 4.96 -9.59
N LEU A 9 33.86 4.30 -10.66
CA LEU A 9 32.98 3.52 -11.53
C LEU A 9 32.31 2.36 -10.79
N TRP A 10 33.05 1.66 -9.93
CA TRP A 10 32.50 0.57 -9.12
C TRP A 10 31.46 1.05 -8.09
N TYR A 11 31.68 2.20 -7.45
CA TYR A 11 30.68 2.83 -6.58
C TYR A 11 29.43 3.25 -7.36
N ILE A 12 29.58 3.81 -8.58
CA ILE A 12 28.44 4.18 -9.43
C ILE A 12 27.62 2.96 -9.82
N LEU A 13 28.28 1.86 -10.22
CA LEU A 13 27.59 0.63 -10.62
C LEU A 13 26.84 -0.02 -9.45
N THR A 14 27.47 -0.13 -8.28
CA THR A 14 26.81 -0.70 -7.09
C THR A 14 25.65 0.17 -6.60
N PHE A 15 25.80 1.49 -6.63
CA PHE A 15 24.72 2.44 -6.31
C PHE A 15 23.55 2.32 -7.31
N CYS A 16 23.84 2.15 -8.60
CA CYS A 16 22.83 1.93 -9.63
C CYS A 16 22.05 0.63 -9.40
N HIS A 17 22.73 -0.46 -9.01
CA HIS A 17 22.06 -1.73 -8.70
C HIS A 17 21.08 -1.64 -7.52
N ILE A 18 21.45 -0.94 -6.43
CA ILE A 18 20.56 -0.77 -5.25
C ILE A 18 19.32 0.05 -5.62
N LEU A 19 19.45 1.06 -6.49
CA LEU A 19 18.34 1.89 -6.95
C LEU A 19 17.41 1.17 -7.94
N SER A 20 17.86 0.06 -8.54
CA SER A 20 17.11 -0.74 -9.51
C SER A 20 16.42 -1.99 -8.94
N ALA A 21 16.29 -2.08 -7.60
CA ALA A 21 15.60 -3.20 -6.99
C ALA A 21 14.12 -3.17 -7.37
N GLN A 22 13.65 -4.19 -8.08
CA GLN A 22 12.24 -4.39 -8.39
C GLN A 22 11.58 -5.09 -7.22
N PHE A 23 10.40 -4.63 -6.80
CA PHE A 23 9.67 -5.27 -5.71
C PHE A 23 8.17 -5.07 -5.82
N TRP A 24 7.44 -5.94 -5.14
CA TRP A 24 5.99 -5.83 -4.96
C TRP A 24 5.66 -5.41 -3.53
N THR A 25 4.54 -4.74 -3.36
CA THR A 25 3.96 -4.46 -2.04
C THR A 25 2.49 -4.82 -2.04
N ASP A 26 2.01 -5.41 -0.95
CA ASP A 26 0.59 -5.57 -0.66
C ASP A 26 0.25 -4.75 0.59
N VAL A 27 -0.70 -3.82 0.45
CA VAL A 27 -1.21 -3.01 1.56
C VAL A 27 -2.71 -3.24 1.67
N LYS A 28 -3.12 -3.85 2.78
CA LYS A 28 -4.50 -4.22 3.07
C LYS A 28 -5.10 -3.27 4.11
N LEU A 29 -6.23 -2.66 3.79
CA LEU A 29 -7.07 -1.97 4.76
C LEU A 29 -7.85 -3.02 5.57
N GLU A 30 -7.41 -3.27 6.79
CA GLU A 30 -8.01 -4.24 7.71
C GLU A 30 -9.28 -3.69 8.35
N GLU A 31 -9.24 -2.45 8.79
CA GLU A 31 -10.35 -1.82 9.47
C GLU A 31 -10.39 -0.32 9.18
N LEU A 32 -11.58 0.20 8.89
CA LEU A 32 -11.88 1.63 8.88
C LEU A 32 -12.95 1.91 9.95
N LYS A 33 -12.57 2.74 10.93
CA LYS A 33 -13.42 3.13 12.06
C LYS A 33 -13.63 4.64 12.06
N TRP A 34 -14.89 5.06 12.06
CA TRP A 34 -15.28 6.46 12.21
C TRP A 34 -15.23 6.89 13.68
N LEU A 35 -14.86 8.14 13.94
CA LEU A 35 -14.84 8.74 15.27
C LEU A 35 -16.20 9.39 15.56
N ASN A 36 -16.75 9.18 16.77
CA ASN A 36 -18.11 9.59 17.12
C ASN A 36 -18.33 11.12 17.15
N ASP A 37 -17.26 11.89 17.36
CA ASP A 37 -17.32 13.35 17.54
C ASP A 37 -17.08 14.11 16.23
N CYS A 38 -17.43 13.52 15.09
CA CYS A 38 -17.12 14.06 13.77
C CYS A 38 -18.35 14.21 12.87
N ASP A 39 -18.58 15.43 12.40
CA ASP A 39 -19.70 15.77 11.53
C ASP A 39 -19.37 15.68 10.01
N LEU A 40 -18.51 14.72 9.66
CA LEU A 40 -18.01 14.58 8.29
C LEU A 40 -19.15 14.23 7.31
N SER A 41 -20.15 13.48 7.77
CA SER A 41 -21.33 13.09 6.98
C SER A 41 -22.19 14.27 6.54
N ASN A 42 -22.25 15.35 7.33
CA ASN A 42 -23.03 16.54 7.00
C ASN A 42 -22.28 17.49 6.08
N THR A 43 -20.96 17.35 5.95
CA THR A 43 -20.11 18.28 5.20
C THR A 43 -19.45 17.64 3.97
N CYS A 44 -19.68 16.35 3.74
CA CYS A 44 -19.09 15.57 2.68
C CYS A 44 -20.05 14.49 2.17
N ILE A 45 -20.79 14.77 1.10
CA ILE A 45 -21.67 13.79 0.45
C ILE A 45 -20.89 12.97 -0.58
N GLN A 46 -21.41 11.78 -0.91
CA GLN A 46 -20.75 10.81 -1.81
C GLN A 46 -19.27 10.53 -1.46
N PRO A 47 -18.96 10.19 -0.20
CA PRO A 47 -17.57 10.04 0.23
C PRO A 47 -16.89 8.84 -0.43
N THR A 48 -15.62 9.04 -0.78
CA THR A 48 -14.71 8.02 -1.29
C THR A 48 -13.42 8.04 -0.48
N LEU A 49 -12.94 6.86 -0.10
CA LEU A 49 -11.64 6.69 0.52
C LEU A 49 -10.63 6.36 -0.55
N GLN A 50 -9.52 7.10 -0.61
CA GLN A 50 -8.41 6.83 -1.49
C GLN A 50 -7.18 6.46 -0.67
N LEU A 51 -6.79 5.18 -0.73
CA LEU A 51 -5.51 4.70 -0.21
C LEU A 51 -4.44 4.95 -1.27
N ARG A 52 -3.37 5.66 -0.94
CA ARG A 52 -2.29 6.02 -1.86
C ARG A 52 -0.94 5.53 -1.34
N LEU A 53 -0.18 4.90 -2.22
CA LEU A 53 1.23 4.60 -2.05
C LEU A 53 2.02 5.48 -3.00
N ILE A 54 3.05 6.15 -2.49
CA ILE A 54 3.89 7.07 -3.26
C ILE A 54 5.34 6.66 -3.08
N ASN A 55 6.06 6.51 -4.19
CA ASN A 55 7.50 6.33 -4.19
C ASN A 55 8.18 7.69 -4.16
N ILE A 56 8.84 8.02 -3.04
CA ILE A 56 9.48 9.34 -2.90
C ILE A 56 10.72 9.52 -3.80
N LEU A 57 11.23 8.45 -4.41
CA LEU A 57 12.38 8.52 -5.31
C LEU A 57 12.02 9.19 -6.64
N ASN A 58 10.89 8.78 -7.24
CA ASN A 58 10.48 9.18 -8.59
C ASN A 58 9.07 9.82 -8.64
N ASN A 59 8.40 9.97 -7.49
CA ASN A 59 7.04 10.50 -7.33
C ASN A 59 5.95 9.65 -8.02
N GLU A 60 6.26 8.41 -8.39
CA GLU A 60 5.26 7.45 -8.87
C GLU A 60 4.23 7.20 -7.77
N THR A 61 2.94 7.24 -8.14
CA THR A 61 1.83 7.10 -7.20
C THR A 61 0.87 6.03 -7.69
N ILE A 62 0.59 5.06 -6.82
CA ILE A 62 -0.41 4.02 -7.05
C ILE A 62 -1.50 4.19 -6.00
N SER A 63 -2.76 4.13 -6.41
CA SER A 63 -3.88 4.37 -5.50
C SER A 63 -5.05 3.44 -5.74
N LYS A 64 -5.84 3.24 -4.68
CA LYS A 64 -7.10 2.51 -4.73
C LYS A 64 -8.20 3.33 -4.08
N THR A 65 -9.28 3.52 -4.82
CA THR A 65 -10.46 4.24 -4.37
C THR A 65 -11.56 3.27 -3.98
N LEU A 66 -12.21 3.54 -2.86
CA LEU A 66 -13.36 2.81 -2.33
C LEU A 66 -14.51 3.77 -2.09
N ILE A 67 -15.73 3.35 -2.40
CA ILE A 67 -16.93 4.04 -1.89
C ILE A 67 -17.02 3.73 -0.40
N VAL A 68 -17.21 4.77 0.42
CA VAL A 68 -17.40 4.58 1.86
C VAL A 68 -18.81 4.95 2.28
N ASN A 69 -19.28 4.35 3.36
CA ASN A 69 -20.53 4.71 4.01
C ASN A 69 -20.20 4.98 5.49
N PHE A 70 -20.59 6.16 5.98
CA PHE A 70 -20.31 6.58 7.36
C PHE A 70 -21.02 5.69 8.39
N ASP A 71 -22.16 5.10 8.04
CA ASP A 71 -22.95 4.21 8.90
C ASP A 71 -22.41 2.77 8.94
N LYS A 72 -21.42 2.43 8.10
CA LYS A 72 -20.90 1.07 7.99
C LYS A 72 -19.41 1.02 8.31
N GLN A 73 -19.06 0.15 9.25
CA GLN A 73 -17.68 -0.26 9.45
C GLN A 73 -17.21 -1.01 8.20
N GLN A 74 -16.08 -0.59 7.63
CA GLN A 74 -15.45 -1.29 6.52
C GLN A 74 -14.35 -2.19 7.06
N THR A 75 -14.42 -3.48 6.72
CA THR A 75 -13.48 -4.49 7.23
C THR A 75 -12.90 -5.35 6.10
N GLY A 76 -11.58 -5.53 6.13
CA GLY A 76 -10.86 -6.75 5.77
C GLY A 76 -10.80 -7.18 4.30
N LYS A 77 -11.26 -6.37 3.32
CA LYS A 77 -11.35 -6.80 1.91
C LYS A 77 -10.56 -5.97 0.91
N THR A 78 -10.06 -4.80 1.30
CA THR A 78 -9.38 -3.93 0.35
C THR A 78 -7.88 -4.13 0.40
N HIS A 79 -7.34 -4.75 -0.64
CA HIS A 79 -5.90 -4.82 -0.92
C HIS A 79 -5.49 -3.83 -2.01
N LEU A 80 -4.35 -3.18 -1.82
CA LEU A 80 -3.62 -2.43 -2.83
C LEU A 80 -2.30 -3.15 -3.08
N ILE A 81 -2.31 -4.00 -4.11
CA ILE A 81 -1.10 -4.66 -4.61
C ILE A 81 -0.47 -3.73 -5.65
N SER A 82 0.81 -3.42 -5.47
CA SER A 82 1.56 -2.55 -6.36
C SER A 82 2.93 -3.11 -6.67
N TYR A 83 3.44 -2.76 -7.85
CA TYR A 83 4.77 -3.11 -8.33
C TYR A 83 5.59 -1.83 -8.49
N TRP A 84 6.86 -1.89 -8.14
CA TRP A 84 7.79 -0.77 -8.20
C TRP A 84 9.06 -1.21 -8.92
N SER A 85 9.43 -0.48 -9.98
CA SER A 85 10.63 -0.78 -10.79
C SER A 85 11.89 -0.07 -10.31
N GLU A 86 11.74 0.91 -9.43
CA GLU A 86 12.84 1.75 -8.93
C GLU A 86 12.69 2.02 -7.43
N GLY A 87 13.83 2.20 -6.75
CA GLY A 87 13.89 2.50 -5.33
C GLY A 87 13.84 1.26 -4.44
N THR A 88 13.50 1.48 -3.18
CA THR A 88 13.39 0.41 -2.17
C THR A 88 12.07 0.54 -1.42
N PRO A 89 11.57 -0.53 -0.76
CA PRO A 89 10.36 -0.47 0.05
C PRO A 89 10.37 0.69 1.07
N ASP A 90 11.52 1.04 1.64
CA ASP A 90 11.67 2.14 2.63
C ASP A 90 11.41 3.55 2.07
N MET A 91 11.31 3.66 0.74
CA MET A 91 10.96 4.88 0.02
C MET A 91 9.45 4.96 -0.27
N ILE A 92 8.68 3.91 0.02
CA ILE A 92 7.23 3.92 -0.15
C ILE A 92 6.56 4.54 1.08
N ILE A 93 5.86 5.63 0.85
CA ILE A 93 5.00 6.29 1.84
C ILE A 93 3.53 6.00 1.54
N SER A 94 2.71 6.00 2.59
CA SER A 94 1.26 5.82 2.50
C SER A 94 0.52 7.04 3.02
N SER A 95 -0.59 7.38 2.37
CA SER A 95 -1.59 8.34 2.85
C SER A 95 -2.99 7.83 2.51
N ILE A 96 -3.97 8.19 3.34
CA ILE A 96 -5.39 7.94 3.06
C ILE A 96 -6.11 9.27 3.04
N THR A 97 -6.90 9.51 2.00
CA THR A 97 -7.80 10.67 1.91
C THR A 97 -9.25 10.23 1.84
N ILE A 98 -10.13 11.04 2.43
CA ILE A 98 -11.57 10.99 2.19
C ILE A 98 -11.89 12.18 1.29
N ASN A 99 -12.37 11.91 0.09
CA ASN A 99 -12.83 12.91 -0.86
C ASN A 99 -14.34 12.78 -1.04
N GLY A 100 -15.02 13.86 -1.29
CA GLY A 100 -16.45 13.86 -1.57
C GLY A 100 -16.88 15.18 -2.17
N ILE A 101 -18.16 15.47 -2.07
CA ILE A 101 -18.77 16.67 -2.62
C ILE A 101 -19.29 17.52 -1.45
N ASP A 102 -19.08 18.83 -1.56
CA ASP A 102 -19.69 19.80 -0.65
C ASP A 102 -21.21 19.86 -0.89
N PRO A 103 -22.06 19.64 0.12
CA PRO A 103 -23.51 19.55 -0.07
C PRO A 103 -24.19 20.88 -0.41
N ASP A 104 -23.57 22.02 -0.08
CA ASP A 104 -24.17 23.33 -0.30
C ASP A 104 -23.81 23.91 -1.68
N TYR A 105 -22.66 23.52 -2.22
CA TYR A 105 -22.08 24.12 -3.43
C TYR A 105 -21.75 23.12 -4.55
N ASP A 106 -21.96 21.82 -4.34
CA ASP A 106 -21.80 20.75 -5.33
C ASP A 106 -20.39 20.65 -5.98
N PHE A 107 -19.33 21.12 -5.30
CA PHE A 107 -17.95 20.94 -5.77
C PHE A 107 -17.22 19.83 -5.01
N THR A 108 -16.27 19.16 -5.68
CA THR A 108 -15.43 18.13 -5.06
C THR A 108 -14.44 18.72 -4.07
N ARG A 109 -14.33 18.14 -2.87
CA ARG A 109 -13.41 18.58 -1.82
C ARG A 109 -12.69 17.41 -1.16
N LEU A 110 -11.51 17.71 -0.62
CA LEU A 110 -10.85 16.87 0.38
C LEU A 110 -11.60 17.05 1.71
N CYS A 111 -12.24 16.00 2.18
CA CYS A 111 -13.06 16.01 3.38
C CYS A 111 -12.23 15.71 4.63
N ASP A 112 -11.32 14.74 4.53
CA ASP A 112 -10.40 14.37 5.61
C ASP A 112 -9.15 13.71 5.04
N THR A 113 -8.05 13.69 5.79
CA THR A 113 -6.79 13.06 5.40
C THR A 113 -6.03 12.56 6.61
N THR A 114 -5.32 11.45 6.44
CA THR A 114 -4.29 11.05 7.39
C THR A 114 -3.02 11.87 7.17
N GLY A 115 -2.11 11.82 8.15
CA GLY A 115 -0.70 12.08 7.89
C GLY A 115 -0.09 11.04 6.93
N THR A 116 1.08 11.38 6.40
CA THR A 116 1.89 10.49 5.55
C THR A 116 2.84 9.66 6.41
N ILE A 117 2.89 8.35 6.21
CA ILE A 117 3.78 7.44 6.96
C ILE A 117 4.65 6.59 6.04
N PHE A 118 5.82 6.19 6.52
CA PHE A 118 6.67 5.18 5.86
C PHE A 118 6.22 3.80 6.32
N LEU A 119 5.70 2.97 5.42
CA LEU A 119 5.20 1.64 5.80
C LEU A 119 6.34 0.66 6.11
N PHE A 120 7.42 0.67 5.31
CA PHE A 120 8.42 -0.40 5.36
C PHE A 120 9.70 -0.04 6.15
N ARG A 121 9.85 1.23 6.57
CA ARG A 121 11.10 1.76 7.12
C ARG A 121 11.49 1.23 8.51
N LEU A 122 10.52 0.81 9.33
CA LEU A 122 10.78 0.44 10.73
C LEU A 122 10.65 -1.09 10.90
N PRO A 123 11.75 -1.80 11.23
CA PRO A 123 11.70 -3.24 11.50
C PRO A 123 10.79 -3.63 12.66
N GLN A 124 10.51 -2.67 13.56
CA GLN A 124 9.71 -2.86 14.76
C GLN A 124 8.21 -2.67 14.53
N MET A 125 7.81 -2.12 13.38
CA MET A 125 6.40 -2.18 13.01
C MET A 125 6.12 -3.63 12.67
N LYS A 126 5.25 -4.27 13.46
CA LYS A 126 4.53 -5.46 13.00
C LYS A 126 3.97 -5.15 11.61
N ASN A 127 3.60 -6.16 10.82
CA ASN A 127 2.97 -6.02 9.50
C ASN A 127 1.60 -5.31 9.54
N MET A 128 1.33 -4.48 10.55
CA MET A 128 0.13 -3.72 10.84
C MET A 128 0.49 -2.36 11.45
N THR A 129 -0.15 -1.30 10.97
CA THR A 129 -0.03 0.08 11.48
C THR A 129 -1.40 0.76 11.52
N GLU A 130 -1.57 1.76 12.39
CA GLU A 130 -2.78 2.58 12.46
C GLU A 130 -2.47 3.98 11.92
N MET A 131 -3.30 4.45 10.99
CA MET A 131 -3.28 5.81 10.46
C MET A 131 -4.54 6.53 10.92
N SER A 132 -4.42 7.76 11.39
CA SER A 132 -5.56 8.55 11.85
C SER A 132 -5.71 9.80 10.99
N GLY A 133 -6.93 10.04 10.51
CA GLY A 133 -7.39 11.35 10.05
C GLY A 133 -8.02 12.12 11.22
N MET A 134 -8.71 13.21 10.92
CA MET A 134 -9.46 13.96 11.94
C MET A 134 -10.70 13.20 12.41
N CYS A 135 -11.34 12.44 11.50
CA CYS A 135 -12.64 11.81 11.70
C CYS A 135 -12.65 10.29 11.53
N PHE A 136 -11.51 9.69 11.21
CA PHE A 136 -11.40 8.24 11.08
C PHE A 136 -10.06 7.71 11.54
N LYS A 137 -10.06 6.42 11.84
CA LYS A 137 -8.87 5.59 12.04
C LYS A 137 -8.89 4.44 11.04
N ALA A 138 -7.74 4.18 10.44
CA ALA A 138 -7.55 3.12 9.47
C ALA A 138 -6.40 2.21 9.94
N GLN A 139 -6.68 0.91 10.09
CA GLN A 139 -5.64 -0.09 10.31
C GLN A 139 -5.22 -0.68 8.98
N LEU A 140 -3.92 -0.59 8.68
CA LEU A 140 -3.32 -1.15 7.48
C LEU A 140 -2.41 -2.30 7.85
N ALA A 141 -2.63 -3.46 7.24
CA ALA A 141 -1.62 -4.50 7.16
C ALA A 141 -0.77 -4.33 5.90
N PHE A 142 0.53 -4.58 5.96
CA PHE A 142 1.42 -4.39 4.81
C PHE A 142 2.54 -5.42 4.75
N THR A 143 2.95 -5.79 3.53
CA THR A 143 4.04 -6.73 3.26
C THR A 143 4.72 -6.34 1.95
N ASN A 144 6.05 -6.47 1.88
CA ASN A 144 6.82 -6.32 0.65
C ASN A 144 7.36 -7.68 0.18
N TYR A 145 7.57 -7.81 -1.12
CA TYR A 145 8.16 -8.98 -1.75
C TYR A 145 9.30 -8.53 -2.65
N SER A 146 10.54 -8.79 -2.22
CA SER A 146 11.75 -8.43 -2.97
C SER A 146 12.14 -9.48 -4.01
N ASP A 147 11.75 -10.75 -3.81
CA ASP A 147 12.23 -11.88 -4.62
C ASP A 147 11.12 -12.76 -5.22
N GLN A 148 9.84 -12.45 -4.98
CA GLN A 148 8.70 -13.29 -5.40
C GLN A 148 7.53 -12.44 -5.92
N CYS A 149 6.85 -12.93 -6.96
CA CYS A 149 5.55 -12.40 -7.37
C CYS A 149 4.49 -12.71 -6.29
N SER A 150 3.70 -11.71 -5.90
CA SER A 150 2.69 -11.80 -4.82
C SER A 150 1.69 -12.95 -5.01
N HIS A 151 1.39 -13.35 -6.24
CA HIS A 151 0.43 -14.43 -6.54
C HIS A 151 0.88 -15.83 -6.10
N LEU A 152 2.17 -16.07 -5.83
CA LEU A 152 2.67 -17.41 -5.48
C LEU A 152 2.38 -17.82 -4.03
N ILE A 153 1.94 -16.90 -3.18
CA ILE A 153 1.82 -17.13 -1.72
C ILE A 153 0.54 -17.90 -1.34
N ASN A 154 -0.46 -17.98 -2.22
CA ASN A 154 -1.61 -18.85 -1.98
C ASN A 154 -1.34 -20.34 -2.19
N SER A 155 -0.12 -20.74 -2.54
CA SER A 155 0.21 -22.16 -2.80
C SER A 155 1.08 -22.85 -1.75
N THR A 156 1.66 -22.13 -0.78
CA THR A 156 2.62 -22.72 0.16
C THR A 156 2.15 -22.85 1.60
N THR A 157 0.99 -22.32 1.99
CA THR A 157 0.45 -22.52 3.36
C THR A 157 -0.46 -23.74 3.52
N VAL A 158 -0.63 -24.57 2.50
CA VAL A 158 -1.39 -25.83 2.59
C VAL A 158 -0.53 -27.03 2.19
N SER A 159 0.07 -27.61 3.24
CA SER A 159 0.30 -29.04 3.50
C SER A 159 0.82 -29.96 2.37
N ASN A 160 2.00 -30.55 2.60
CA ASN A 160 2.31 -32.00 2.53
C ASN A 160 1.50 -32.89 1.55
N GLY A 161 1.29 -32.41 0.34
CA GLY A 161 0.66 -33.15 -0.75
C GLY A 161 1.69 -33.76 -1.67
N SER A 162 1.62 -35.08 -1.87
CA SER A 162 2.48 -35.81 -2.81
C SER A 162 2.45 -35.20 -4.23
N ILE A 163 3.52 -35.37 -5.00
CA ILE A 163 3.77 -34.82 -6.35
C ILE A 163 2.55 -34.91 -7.30
N TRP A 164 1.70 -35.91 -7.15
CA TRP A 164 0.47 -36.07 -7.94
C TRP A 164 -0.56 -34.96 -7.74
N GLN A 165 -0.63 -34.35 -6.55
CA GLN A 165 -1.51 -33.19 -6.30
C GLN A 165 -1.01 -31.93 -7.01
N LYS A 166 0.31 -31.76 -7.18
CA LYS A 166 0.88 -30.65 -7.98
C LYS A 166 0.52 -30.77 -9.46
N ILE A 167 0.54 -31.97 -10.03
CA ILE A 167 0.24 -32.17 -11.46
C ILE A 167 -1.25 -31.91 -11.75
N LEU A 168 -2.16 -32.30 -10.85
CA LEU A 168 -3.60 -32.09 -11.05
C LEU A 168 -4.03 -30.62 -10.98
N SER A 169 -3.31 -29.75 -10.25
CA SER A 169 -3.58 -28.31 -10.26
C SER A 169 -3.17 -27.62 -11.56
N PHE A 170 -2.26 -28.22 -12.34
CA PHE A 170 -1.87 -27.70 -13.66
C PHE A 170 -2.78 -28.18 -14.79
N ILE A 171 -3.42 -29.36 -14.66
CA ILE A 171 -4.23 -29.95 -15.74
C ILE A 171 -5.64 -29.36 -15.81
N ASN A 172 -6.20 -28.85 -14.71
CA ASN A 172 -7.59 -28.35 -14.69
C ASN A 172 -7.73 -26.85 -14.96
N TYR A 173 -6.77 -26.22 -15.67
CA TYR A 173 -6.87 -24.82 -16.10
C TYR A 173 -6.46 -24.61 -17.57
N GLU A 174 -6.85 -25.56 -18.42
CA GLU A 174 -7.20 -25.34 -19.84
C GLU A 174 -8.65 -25.79 -20.04
#